data_AF-A0A178UFA8-F1
#
_entry.id   AF-A0A178UFA8-F1
#
_cell.length_a   1.000
_cell.length_b   1.000
_cell.length_c   1.000
_cell.angle_alpha   90.00
_cell.angle_beta   90.00
_cell.angle_gamma   90.00
#
_symmetry.space_group_name_H-M   'P 1'
#
loop_
_entity.id
_entity.type
_entity.pdbx_description
1 polymer ?
#
loop_
_entity_poly.entity_id
_entity_poly.type
_entity_poly.pdbx_seq_one_letter_code
_entity_poly.pdbx_strand_id
1 'polypeptide(L)' 'METEKRKEDGSSSKVVVETTEQRSSAGKGTEQRNVQVVHQSHPKTSGDVLVGAAAAVESTLQSAKEVISK' A
#
# COMPACT_ATOMS: atom_id res chain seq x y z
N MET A 1 -4.91 9.06 25.51
CA MET A 1 -4.10 8.12 24.71
C MET A 1 -3.13 8.97 23.90
N GLU A 2 -1.89 9.06 24.35
CA GLU A 2 -0.83 9.77 23.62
C GLU A 2 -0.29 8.84 22.53
N THR A 3 -0.25 9.33 21.29
CA THR A 3 0.26 8.61 20.13
C THR A 3 1.76 8.83 20.02
N GLU A 4 2.56 7.79 20.20
CA GLU A 4 4.01 7.87 20.10
C GLU A 4 4.54 7.77 18.65
N LYS A 5 5.70 8.39 18.49
CA LYS A 5 6.38 8.93 17.32
C LYS A 5 6.58 7.93 16.17
N ARG A 6 6.12 8.36 14.99
CA ARG A 6 6.45 7.77 13.67
C ARG A 6 7.96 7.89 13.44
N LYS A 7 8.68 6.77 13.49
CA LYS A 7 10.04 6.69 12.93
C LYS A 7 9.92 6.27 11.47
N GLU A 8 10.26 7.20 10.59
CA GLU A 8 10.35 6.98 9.15
C GLU A 8 11.81 6.70 8.82
N ASP A 9 12.17 5.42 8.78
CA ASP A 9 13.44 5.00 8.17
C ASP A 9 13.31 5.20 6.66
N GLY A 10 14.28 5.89 6.05
CA GLY A 10 14.27 6.36 4.66
C GLY A 10 14.25 5.30 3.55
N SER A 11 13.69 4.12 3.81
CA SER A 11 13.32 3.12 2.82
C SER A 11 11.80 3.10 2.73
N SER A 12 11.27 3.69 1.65
CA SER A 12 9.88 3.99 1.32
C SER A 12 8.91 2.79 1.23
N SER A 13 9.01 1.80 2.12
CA SER A 13 8.19 0.59 2.06
C SER A 13 7.80 -0.02 3.40
N LYS A 14 8.35 0.44 4.54
CA LYS A 14 8.06 -0.16 5.85
C LYS A 14 7.88 0.90 6.93
N VAL A 15 6.71 0.92 7.57
CA VAL A 15 6.45 1.77 8.75
C VAL A 15 6.37 0.87 9.97
N VAL A 16 7.31 1.07 10.89
CA VAL A 16 7.39 0.35 12.16
C VAL A 16 6.66 1.16 13.22
N VAL A 17 5.67 0.57 13.87
CA VAL A 17 4.86 1.20 14.92
C VAL A 17 4.97 0.37 16.18
N GLU A 18 5.42 0.99 17.27
CA GLU A 18 5.39 0.38 18.59
C GLU A 18 3.96 0.43 19.14
N THR A 19 3.47 -0.68 19.67
CA THR A 19 2.09 -0.84 20.12
C THR A 19 2.01 -1.80 21.29
N THR A 20 1.00 -1.62 22.14
CA THR A 20 0.71 -2.55 23.24
C THR A 20 -0.46 -3.45 22.85
N GLU A 21 -0.21 -4.75 22.70
CA GLU A 21 -1.26 -5.76 22.51
C GLU A 21 -1.92 -6.08 23.85
N GLN A 22 -3.26 -6.07 23.86
CA GLN A 22 -4.08 -6.49 25.00
C GLN A 22 -4.65 -7.88 24.69
N ARG A 23 -4.31 -8.88 25.50
CA ARG A 23 -4.89 -10.23 25.41
C ARG A 23 -5.76 -10.51 26.63
N SER A 24 -7.01 -10.87 26.36
CA SER A 24 -7.96 -11.28 27.39
C SER A 24 -8.43 -12.71 27.09
N SER A 25 -8.48 -13.55 28.13
CA SER A 25 -8.99 -14.93 28.04
C SER A 25 -10.01 -15.15 29.15
N ALA A 26 -11.08 -15.89 28.88
CA ALA A 26 -12.08 -16.21 29.90
C ALA A 26 -11.41 -16.89 31.11
N GLY A 27 -11.64 -16.34 32.30
CA GLY A 27 -11.04 -16.83 33.55
C GLY A 27 -9.58 -16.45 33.80
N LYS A 28 -8.91 -15.70 32.92
CA LYS A 28 -7.59 -15.10 33.17
C LYS A 28 -7.65 -13.57 33.11
N GLY A 29 -6.78 -12.91 33.87
CA GLY A 29 -6.63 -11.45 33.81
C GLY A 29 -6.15 -10.96 32.45
N THR A 30 -6.32 -9.66 32.19
CA THR A 30 -5.83 -9.00 30.97
C THR A 30 -4.30 -9.00 30.96
N GLU A 31 -3.70 -9.57 29.92
CA GLU A 31 -2.25 -9.54 29.68
C GLU A 31 -1.92 -8.40 28.70
N GLN A 32 -0.97 -7.52 29.06
CA GLN A 32 -0.45 -6.47 28.17
C GLN A 32 0.94 -6.87 27.67
N ARG A 33 1.19 -6.76 26.36
CA ARG A 33 2.50 -7.05 25.76
C ARG A 33 2.93 -5.93 24.81
N ASN A 34 4.21 -5.56 24.87
CA ASN A 34 4.78 -4.65 23.88
C ASN A 34 5.04 -5.42 22.59
N VAL A 35 4.46 -4.96 21.49
CA VAL A 35 4.58 -5.55 20.16
C VAL A 35 4.97 -4.48 19.15
N GLN A 36 5.63 -4.92 18.09
CA GLN A 36 6.01 -4.06 16.98
C GLN A 36 5.19 -4.42 15.75
N VAL A 37 4.43 -3.47 15.23
CA VAL A 37 3.62 -3.65 14.03
C VAL A 37 4.39 -3.08 12.85
N VAL A 38 4.71 -3.92 11.87
CA VAL A 38 5.39 -3.52 10.63
C VAL A 38 4.36 -3.43 9.52
N HIS A 39 4.02 -2.20 9.10
CA HIS A 39 3.17 -1.97 7.95
C HIS A 39 4.02 -1.97 6.68
N GLN A 40 3.66 -2.81 5.71
CA GLN A 40 4.25 -2.77 4.38
C GLN A 40 3.37 -1.92 3.46
N SER A 41 3.92 -0.89 2.83
CA SER A 41 3.21 -0.16 1.79
C SER A 41 3.36 -0.91 0.46
N HIS A 42 2.25 -1.43 -0.05
CA HIS A 42 2.24 -2.05 -1.37
C HIS A 42 2.40 -0.96 -2.44
N PRO A 43 3.07 -1.26 -3.57
CA PRO A 43 3.19 -0.31 -4.67
C PRO A 43 1.79 0.02 -5.18
N LYS A 44 1.37 1.26 -4.99
CA LYS A 44 0.18 1.81 -5.64
C LYS A 44 0.54 2.03 -7.10
N THR A 45 -0.35 1.68 -8.03
CA THR A 45 -0.17 2.04 -9.43
C THR A 45 -0.08 3.57 -9.54
N SER A 46 0.97 4.08 -10.19
CA SER A 46 1.15 5.51 -10.41
C SER A 46 0.45 5.95 -11.70
N GLY A 47 0.22 7.26 -11.82
CA GLY A 47 -0.39 7.86 -13.03
C GLY A 47 0.38 7.51 -14.31
N ASP A 48 1.71 7.42 -14.23
CA ASP A 48 2.58 7.14 -15.39
C ASP A 48 2.30 5.77 -16.02
N VAL A 49 2.03 4.75 -15.19
CA VAL A 49 1.67 3.40 -15.67
C VAL A 49 0.34 3.42 -16.43
N LEU A 50 -0.62 4.24 -15.96
CA LEU A 50 -1.92 4.39 -16.61
C LEU A 50 -1.82 5.17 -17.92
N VAL A 51 -0.94 6.18 -17.99
CA VAL A 51 -0.67 6.95 -19.22
C VAL A 51 -0.08 6.04 -20.29
N GLY A 52 0.88 5.18 -19.94
CA GLY A 52 1.45 4.20 -20.87
C GLY A 52 0.40 3.20 -21.39
N ALA A 53 -0.50 2.72 -20.53
CA ALA A 53 -1.60 1.85 -20.94
C ALA A 53 -2.59 2.57 -21.88
N ALA A 54 -2.94 3.82 -21.60
CA ALA A 54 -3.81 4.62 -22.46
C ALA A 54 -3.20 4.84 -23.86
N ALA A 55 -1.91 5.17 -23.92
CA ALA A 55 -1.20 5.37 -25.20
C ALA A 55 -1.17 4.09 -26.06
N ALA A 56 -1.01 2.91 -25.44
CA ALA A 56 -1.06 1.64 -26.16
C ALA A 56 -2.45 1.35 -26.76
N VAL A 57 -3.52 1.67 -26.03
CA VAL A 57 -4.90 1.52 -26.51
C VAL A 57 -5.19 2.50 -27.65
N GLU A 58 -4.78 3.77 -27.50
CA GLU A 58 -4.93 4.79 -28.55
C GLU A 58 -4.23 4.37 -29.85
N SER A 59 -2.97 3.93 -29.75
CA SER A 59 -2.20 3.44 -30.90
C SER A 59 -2.87 2.25 -31.59
N THR A 60 -3.42 1.31 -30.80
CA THR A 60 -4.14 0.15 -31.34
C THR A 60 -5.41 0.57 -32.07
N LEU A 61 -6.19 1.50 -31.49
CA LEU A 61 -7.42 2.00 -32.09
C LEU A 61 -7.15 2.78 -33.38
N GLN A 62 -6.11 3.61 -33.39
CA GLN A 62 -5.70 4.38 -34.57
C GLN A 62 -5.24 3.46 -35.71
N SER A 63 -4.39 2.47 -35.40
CA SER A 63 -3.95 1.46 -36.37
C SER A 63 -5.14 0.69 -36.97
N ALA A 64 -6.08 0.25 -36.13
CA ALA A 64 -7.29 -0.43 -36.61
C ALA A 64 -8.15 0.47 -37.52
N LYS A 65 -8.28 1.76 -37.20
CA LYS A 65 -9.03 2.73 -38.02
C LYS A 65 -8.41 2.93 -39.40
N GLU A 66 -7.09 3.03 -39.47
CA GLU A 66 -6.35 3.20 -40.73
C GLU A 66 -6.54 2.01 -41.68
N VAL A 67 -6.58 0.78 -41.14
CA VAL A 67 -6.83 -0.44 -41.93
C VAL A 67 -8.26 -0.47 -42.49
N ILE A 68 -9.25 -0.03 -41.70
CA ILE A 68 -10.66 -0.06 -42.10
C ILE A 68 -11.02 1.07 -43.07
N SER A 69 -10.35 2.22 -42.97
CA SER A 69 -10.66 3.41 -43.79
C SER A 69 -10.00 3.40 -45.17
N LYS A 70 -9.35 2.30 -45.56
CA LYS A 70 -8.64 2.15 -46.84
C LYS A 70 -9.53 1.54 -47.92
#